data_AF-A0A0F3QCB6-F1
#
_entry.id   AF-A0A0F3QCB6-F1
#
_cell.length_a   1.000
_cell.length_b   1.000
_cell.length_c   1.000
_cell.angle_alpha   90.00
_cell.angle_beta   90.00
_cell.angle_gamma   90.00
#
_symmetry.space_group_name_H-M   'P 1'
#
loop_
_entity.id
_entity.type
_entity.pdbx_description
1 polymer ?
#
loop_
_entity_poly.entity_id
_entity_poly.type
_entity_poly.pdbx_seq_one_letter_code
_entity_poly.pdbx_strand_id
1 'polypeptide(L)'
;MKTYDIVIASDHSGYELKSIIIEYLQKKSLSVYDCGTHNTQSVDYPDYAKKVVNNIIEKLARIGILIGDTGIGMSIAANRSSEIRAALCVNV
;
A
#
# COMPACT_ATOMS: atom_id res chain seq x y z
N MET A 1 9.15 -18.29 -7.40
CA MET A 1 9.10 -16.82 -7.24
C MET A 1 8.79 -16.54 -5.79
N LYS A 2 9.44 -15.55 -5.16
CA LYS A 2 9.17 -15.20 -3.76
C LYS A 2 7.89 -14.36 -3.71
N THR A 3 6.90 -14.80 -2.95
CA THR A 3 5.65 -14.06 -2.70
C THR A 3 5.75 -13.39 -1.33
N TYR A 4 5.38 -12.12 -1.25
CA TYR A 4 5.32 -11.36 -0.01
C TYR A 4 3.97 -11.56 0.68
N ASP A 5 3.95 -11.45 2.02
CA ASP A 5 2.69 -11.44 2.76
C ASP A 5 1.94 -10.14 2.46
N ILE A 6 2.65 -9.01 2.43
CA ILE A 6 2.07 -7.68 2.32
C ILE A 6 2.88 -6.85 1.30
N VAL A 7 2.18 -6.20 0.38
CA VAL A 7 2.72 -5.08 -0.39
C VAL A 7 2.10 -3.79 0.13
N ILE A 8 2.93 -2.75 0.31
CA ILE A 8 2.50 -1.50 0.93
C ILE A 8 2.99 -0.31 0.13
N ALA A 9 2.16 0.73 0.03
CA ALA A 9 2.57 2.02 -0.47
C ALA A 9 1.86 3.17 0.24
N SER A 10 2.41 4.36 0.09
CA SER A 10 1.80 5.61 0.49
C SER A 10 2.06 6.73 -0.50
N ASP A 11 1.23 7.77 -0.45
CA ASP A 11 1.66 9.08 -0.94
C ASP A 11 2.59 9.76 0.07
N HIS A 12 2.95 11.01 -0.21
CA HIS A 12 3.85 11.81 0.62
C HIS A 12 3.30 12.06 2.03
N SER A 13 1.99 12.22 2.18
CA SER A 13 1.35 12.45 3.49
C SER A 13 1.34 11.19 4.36
N GLY A 14 1.27 10.01 3.75
CA GLY A 14 1.27 8.72 4.45
C GLY A 14 2.65 8.13 4.76
N TYR A 15 3.74 8.79 4.36
CA TYR A 15 5.10 8.21 4.42
C TYR A 15 5.54 7.79 5.84
N GLU A 16 5.31 8.64 6.84
CA GLU A 16 5.71 8.37 8.23
C GLU A 16 4.93 7.18 8.80
N LEU A 17 3.60 7.19 8.64
CA LEU A 17 2.74 6.10 9.09
C LEU A 17 3.08 4.78 8.40
N LYS A 18 3.34 4.81 7.09
CA LYS A 18 3.78 3.63 6.33
C LYS A 18 5.06 3.03 6.93
N SER A 19 6.04 3.87 7.26
CA SER A 19 7.32 3.43 7.83
C SER A 19 7.13 2.73 9.17
N ILE A 20 6.26 3.27 10.04
CA ILE A 20 5.90 2.67 11.33
C ILE A 20 5.20 1.31 11.13
N ILE A 21 4.27 1.22 10.18
CA ILE A 21 3.54 -0.02 9.87
C ILE A 21 4.50 -1.09 9.32
N ILE A 22 5.42 -0.73 8.43
CA ILE A 22 6.44 -1.66 7.91
C ILE A 22 7.26 -2.26 9.05
N GLU A 23 7.76 -1.42 9.95
CA GLU A 23 8.55 -1.88 11.10
C GLU A 23 7.73 -2.81 12.01
N TYR A 24 6.47 -2.46 12.29
CA TYR A 24 5.57 -3.29 13.09
C TYR A 24 5.33 -4.66 12.45
N LEU A 25 5.04 -4.71 11.15
CA LEU A 25 4.77 -5.95 10.42
C LEU A 25 6.02 -6.84 10.34
N GLN A 26 7.19 -6.25 10.14
CA GLN A 26 8.47 -6.97 10.15
C GLN A 26 8.77 -7.56 11.54
N LYS A 27 8.48 -6.84 12.63
CA LYS A 27 8.57 -7.37 14.01
C LYS A 27 7.63 -8.54 14.27
N LYS A 28 6.54 -8.65 13.50
CA LYS A 28 5.61 -9.80 13.49
C LYS A 28 6.05 -10.92 12.53
N SER A 29 7.26 -10.84 11.98
CA SER A 29 7.81 -11.81 11.03
C SER A 29 7.04 -11.92 9.72
N LEU A 30 6.28 -10.87 9.35
CA LEU A 30 5.61 -10.80 8.05
C LEU A 30 6.56 -10.21 7.00
N SER A 31 6.57 -10.80 5.81
CA SER A 31 7.34 -10.28 4.68
C SER A 31 6.61 -9.12 4.01
N VAL A 32 7.28 -7.97 3.93
CA VAL A 32 6.71 -6.73 3.39
C VAL A 32 7.49 -6.25 2.18
N TYR A 33 6.79 -5.89 1.11
CA TYR A 33 7.35 -5.20 -0.05
C TYR A 33 6.89 -3.74 -0.07
N ASP A 34 7.83 -2.81 0.07
CA ASP A 34 7.56 -1.37 0.06
C ASP A 34 7.68 -0.81 -1.37
N CYS A 35 6.55 -0.37 -1.94
CA CYS A 35 6.46 0.26 -3.25
C CYS A 35 6.66 1.79 -3.22
N GLY A 36 6.99 2.35 -2.05
CA GLY A 36 7.20 3.77 -1.81
C GLY A 36 5.92 4.51 -1.39
N THR A 37 5.89 5.84 -1.37
CA THR A 37 7.05 6.72 -1.58
C THR A 37 8.13 6.53 -0.50
N HIS A 38 9.38 6.91 -0.77
CA HIS A 38 10.50 6.70 0.15
C HIS A 38 10.96 8.00 0.82
N ASN A 39 10.19 9.07 0.69
CA ASN A 39 10.44 10.37 1.31
C ASN A 39 9.12 11.16 1.39
N THR A 40 9.19 12.36 1.96
CA THR A 40 8.05 13.28 2.11
C THR A 40 7.87 14.23 0.92
N GLN A 41 8.59 14.01 -0.20
CA GLN A 41 8.43 14.84 -1.39
C GLN A 41 7.07 14.58 -2.02
N SER A 42 6.43 15.64 -2.50
CA SER A 42 5.12 15.57 -3.12
C SER A 42 5.09 14.56 -4.27
N VAL A 43 4.03 13.75 -4.29
CA VAL A 43 3.78 12.71 -5.28
C VAL A 43 2.29 12.52 -5.50
N ASP A 44 1.93 11.95 -6.64
CA ASP A 44 0.56 11.59 -6.97
C ASP A 44 0.21 10.19 -6.45
N TYR A 45 -0.80 10.14 -5.57
CA TYR A 45 -1.27 8.88 -4.96
C TYR A 45 -1.69 7.79 -5.97
N PRO A 46 -2.28 8.09 -7.16
CA PRO A 46 -2.69 7.05 -8.10
C PRO A 46 -1.53 6.18 -8.59
N ASP A 47 -0.33 6.76 -8.74
CA ASP A 47 0.86 6.03 -9.20
C ASP A 47 1.28 4.96 -8.19
N TYR A 48 1.19 5.27 -6.90
CA TYR A 48 1.52 4.36 -5.81
C TYR A 48 0.42 3.33 -5.58
N ALA A 49 -0.85 3.72 -5.70
CA ALA A 49 -1.97 2.77 -5.72
C ALA A 49 -1.80 1.73 -6.82
N LYS A 50 -1.43 2.15 -8.04
CA LYS A 50 -1.22 1.26 -9.19
C LYS A 50 -0.09 0.25 -8.96
N LYS A 51 1.02 0.65 -8.33
CA LYS A 51 2.13 -0.26 -7.98
C LYS A 51 1.66 -1.40 -7.08
N VAL A 52 0.90 -1.08 -6.03
CA VAL A 52 0.33 -2.08 -5.10
C VAL A 52 -0.65 -3.00 -5.83
N VAL A 53 -1.57 -2.43 -6.62
CA VAL A 53 -2.55 -3.18 -7.42
C VAL A 53 -1.86 -4.19 -8.34
N ASN A 54 -0.85 -3.76 -9.10
CA ASN A 54 -0.12 -4.64 -10.01
C ASN A 54 0.55 -5.80 -9.27
N ASN A 55 1.17 -5.54 -8.11
CA ASN A 55 1.79 -6.61 -7.30
C ASN A 55 0.78 -7.66 -6.82
N ILE A 56 -0.46 -7.26 -6.51
CA ILE A 56 -1.52 -8.18 -6.12
C ILE A 56 -2.01 -9.00 -7.33
N ILE A 57 -2.26 -8.35 -8.46
CA ILE A 57 -2.72 -9.00 -9.70
C ILE A 57 -1.68 -10.03 -10.20
N GLU A 58 -0.40 -9.66 -10.15
CA GLU A 58 0.72 -10.54 -10.52
C GLU A 58 1.03 -11.63 -9.47
N LYS A 59 0.24 -11.70 -8.38
CA LYS A 59 0.40 -12.68 -7.28
C LYS A 59 1.78 -12.61 -6.60
N LEU A 60 2.40 -11.43 -6.63
CA LEU A 60 3.66 -11.13 -5.93
C LEU A 60 3.44 -10.88 -4.44
N ALA A 61 2.23 -10.50 -4.05
CA ALA A 61 1.84 -10.33 -2.66
C ALA A 61 0.42 -10.83 -2.40
N ARG A 62 0.11 -11.16 -1.14
CA ARG A 62 -1.22 -11.67 -0.75
C ARG A 62 -2.23 -10.57 -0.47
N ILE A 63 -1.81 -9.51 0.22
CA ILE A 63 -2.65 -8.35 0.55
C ILE A 63 -1.91 -7.04 0.32
N GLY A 64 -2.67 -5.99 0.02
CA GLY A 64 -2.17 -4.63 -0.20
C GLY A 64 -2.57 -3.68 0.92
N ILE A 65 -1.67 -2.79 1.33
CA ILE A 65 -1.97 -1.66 2.22
C ILE A 65 -1.64 -0.36 1.47
N LEU A 66 -2.59 0.58 1.47
CA LEU A 66 -2.42 1.89 0.85
C LEU A 66 -2.71 2.97 1.87
N ILE A 67 -1.80 3.95 1.97
CA ILE A 67 -1.88 5.01 2.97
C ILE A 67 -1.78 6.36 2.27
N GLY A 68 -2.74 7.24 2.54
CA GLY A 68 -2.65 8.66 2.21
C GLY A 68 -3.29 9.45 3.34
N ASP A 69 -3.52 10.74 3.12
CA ASP A 69 -4.07 11.64 4.14
C ASP A 69 -5.40 11.12 4.71
N THR A 70 -6.40 10.96 3.84
CA THR A 70 -7.72 10.42 4.22
C THR A 70 -7.92 8.96 3.84
N GLY A 71 -7.03 8.39 3.00
CA GLY A 71 -7.21 7.08 2.37
C GLY A 71 -8.30 7.00 1.29
N ILE A 72 -9.15 8.03 1.14
CA ILE A 72 -10.25 8.05 0.15
C ILE A 72 -9.69 7.95 -1.27
N GLY A 73 -8.73 8.82 -1.63
CA GLY A 73 -8.10 8.81 -2.95
C GLY A 73 -7.45 7.47 -3.29
N MET A 74 -6.74 6.88 -2.32
CA MET A 74 -6.12 5.57 -2.46
C MET A 74 -7.14 4.47 -2.76
N SER A 75 -8.23 4.41 -1.99
CA SER A 75 -9.26 3.39 -2.20
C SER A 75 -9.99 3.57 -3.53
N ILE A 76 -10.26 4.81 -3.96
CA ILE A 76 -10.83 5.09 -5.28
C ILE A 76 -9.88 4.63 -6.40
N ALA A 77 -8.59 4.98 -6.32
CA ALA A 77 -7.61 4.64 -7.35
C ALA A 77 -7.42 3.11 -7.46
N ALA A 78 -7.31 2.41 -6.34
CA ALA A 78 -7.14 0.97 -6.33
C ALA A 78 -8.36 0.21 -6.90
N ASN A 79 -9.58 0.64 -6.54
CA ASN A 79 -10.83 0.03 -7.01
C ASN A 79 -11.14 0.33 -8.49
N ARG A 80 -10.33 1.13 -9.20
CA ARG A 80 -10.45 1.24 -10.66
C ARG A 80 -10.11 -0.07 -11.37
N SER A 81 -9.33 -0.95 -10.74
CA SER A 81 -9.13 -2.31 -11.24
C SER A 81 -10.27 -3.21 -10.81
N SER A 82 -10.92 -3.89 -11.76
CA SER A 82 -11.99 -4.86 -11.50
C SER A 82 -11.55 -6.10 -10.73
N GLU A 83 -10.25 -6.37 -10.68
CA GLU A 83 -9.66 -7.51 -9.96
C GLU A 83 -9.40 -7.21 -8.48
N ILE A 84 -9.51 -5.94 -8.07
CA ILE A 84 -9.17 -5.46 -6.74
C ILE A 84 -10.42 -5.06 -5.97
N ARG A 85 -10.38 -5.29 -4.66
CA ARG A 85 -11.32 -4.73 -3.69
C ARG A 85 -10.52 -4.05 -2.60
N ALA A 86 -10.51 -2.72 -2.60
CA ALA A 86 -9.84 -1.91 -1.59
C ALA A 86 -10.87 -1.30 -0.64
N ALA A 87 -10.81 -1.66 0.62
CA ALA A 87 -11.66 -1.08 1.67
C ALA A 87 -10.93 0.11 2.31
N LEU A 88 -11.68 1.20 2.54
CA LEU A 88 -11.22 2.32 3.37
C LEU A 88 -11.49 1.97 4.84
N CYS A 89 -10.44 1.86 5.65
CA CYS A 89 -10.53 1.49 7.06
C CYS A 89 -10.17 2.69 7.96
N VAL A 90 -11.05 3.05 8.89
CA VAL A 90 -10.86 4.19 9.83
C VAL A 90 -11.02 3.79 11.30
N ASN A 91 -11.42 2.55 11.58
CA ASN A 91 -11.60 1.98 12.92
C ASN A 91 -11.46 0.45 12.88
N VAL A 92 -11.50 -0.17 14.07
CA VAL A 92 -11.44 -1.63 14.30
C VAL A 92 -12.84 -2.22 14.35
#